data_AF-A0A965BX61-F1
#
_entry.id   AF-A0A965BX61-F1
#
_cell.length_a   1.000
_cell.length_b   1.000
_cell.length_c   1.000
_cell.angle_alpha   90.00
_cell.angle_beta   90.00
_cell.angle_gamma   90.00
#
_symmetry.space_group_name_H-M   'P 1'
#
loop_
_entity.id
_entity.type
_entity.pdbx_description
1 polymer ?
#
loop_
_entity_poly.entity_id
_entity_poly.type
_entity_poly.pdbx_seq_one_letter_code
_entity_poly.pdbx_strand_id
1 'polypeptide(L)' 'EDAGRKAREHGMEVLDIMVSGPGSGRESALRALQAVGFQVTAIRDVTPIPHNGCRPRKRRRV' A
#
# COMPACT_ATOMS: atom_id res chain seq x y z
N GLU A 1 -4.89 10.89 3.38
CA GLU A 1 -5.74 11.61 2.39
C GLU A 1 -5.00 12.73 1.66
N ASP A 2 -4.07 13.44 2.30
CA ASP A 2 -3.40 14.62 1.71
C ASP A 2 -2.70 14.35 0.37
N ALA A 3 -2.02 13.21 0.24
CA ALA A 3 -1.38 12.82 -1.01
C ALA A 3 -2.41 12.62 -2.14
N GLY A 4 -3.58 12.06 -1.82
CA GLY A 4 -4.67 11.89 -2.76
C GLY A 4 -5.29 13.22 -3.19
N ARG A 5 -5.48 14.17 -2.27
CA ARG A 5 -6.00 15.51 -2.62
C ARG A 5 -5.08 16.24 -3.59
N LYS A 6 -3.76 16.23 -3.34
CA LYS A 6 -2.77 16.84 -4.25
C LYS A 6 -2.76 16.17 -5.63
N ALA A 7 -2.81 14.84 -5.68
CA ALA A 7 -2.86 14.12 -6.96
C ALA A 7 -4.13 14.47 -7.77
N ARG A 8 -5.25 14.71 -7.09
CA ARG A 8 -6.51 15.12 -7.73
C ARG A 8 -6.45 16.55 -8.29
N GLU A 9 -5.75 17.48 -7.63
CA GLU A 9 -5.49 18.82 -8.17
C GLU A 9 -4.71 18.77 -9.50
N HIS A 10 -3.88 17.73 -9.66
CA HIS A 10 -3.14 17.47 -10.90
C HIS A 10 -3.91 16.65 -11.94
N GLY A 11 -5.22 16.41 -11.74
CA GLY A 11 -6.07 15.73 -12.71
C GLY A 11 -5.89 14.21 -12.76
N MET A 12 -5.35 13.58 -11.72
CA MET A 12 -5.32 12.12 -11.64
C MET A 12 -6.71 11.55 -11.33
N GLU A 13 -7.14 10.55 -12.09
CA GLU A 13 -8.47 9.93 -11.93
C GLU A 13 -8.40 8.42 -11.70
N VAL A 14 -7.44 7.73 -12.33
CA VAL A 14 -7.30 6.27 -12.31
C VAL A 14 -5.99 5.87 -11.62
N LEU A 15 -6.04 4.87 -10.73
CA LEU A 15 -4.91 4.40 -9.94
C LEU A 15 -4.73 2.88 -10.00
N ASP A 16 -3.49 2.46 -10.24
CA ASP A 16 -3.00 1.10 -9.96
C ASP A 16 -2.25 1.09 -8.63
N ILE A 17 -2.71 0.27 -7.69
CA ILE A 17 -2.19 0.27 -6.32
C ILE A 17 -1.27 -0.93 -6.11
N MET A 18 0.00 -0.65 -5.79
CA MET A 18 0.97 -1.66 -5.38
C MET A 18 1.21 -1.55 -3.88
N VAL A 19 0.87 -2.59 -3.13
CA VAL A 19 1.02 -2.61 -1.67
C VAL A 19 2.21 -3.49 -1.30
N SER A 20 3.09 -2.97 -0.46
CA SER A 20 4.20 -3.73 0.13
C SER A 20 4.06 -3.81 1.64
N GLY A 21 4.07 -5.03 2.18
CA GLY A 21 4.19 -5.29 3.61
C GLY A 21 2.87 -5.65 4.32
N PRO A 22 2.93 -6.51 5.34
CA PRO A 22 1.80 -6.82 6.20
C PRO A 22 1.68 -5.75 7.31
N GLY A 23 0.75 -4.82 7.16
CA GLY A 23 0.48 -3.78 8.15
C GLY A 23 -1.00 -3.43 8.23
N SER A 24 -1.48 -3.06 9.41
CA SER A 24 -2.89 -2.71 9.67
C SER A 24 -3.36 -1.49 8.87
N GLY A 25 -2.44 -0.60 8.47
CA GLY A 25 -2.73 0.58 7.66
C GLY A 25 -3.09 0.29 6.19
N ARG A 26 -2.90 -0.95 5.72
CA ARG A 26 -3.13 -1.32 4.31
C ARG A 26 -4.55 -1.03 3.85
N GLU A 27 -5.55 -1.58 4.53
CA GLU A 27 -6.94 -1.39 4.12
C GLU A 27 -7.43 0.03 4.34
N SER A 28 -6.96 0.67 5.41
CA SER A 28 -7.28 2.08 5.70
C SER A 28 -6.80 3.00 4.59
N ALA A 29 -5.57 2.79 4.09
CA ALA A 29 -5.02 3.57 2.98
C ALA A 29 -5.80 3.37 1.66
N LEU A 30 -6.18 2.12 1.36
CA LEU A 30 -7.00 1.81 0.18
C LEU A 30 -8.36 2.51 0.22
N ARG A 31 -9.05 2.43 1.36
CA ARG A 31 -10.36 3.07 1.54
C ARG A 31 -10.26 4.59 1.48
N ALA A 32 -9.21 5.18 2.06
CA ALA A 32 -8.99 6.62 1.99
C ALA A 32 -8.79 7.11 0.54
N LEU A 33 -8.06 6.37 -0.30
CA LEU A 33 -7.89 6.71 -1.72
C LEU A 33 -9.20 6.59 -2.50
N GLN A 34 -10.00 5.56 -2.22
CA GLN A 34 -11.35 5.44 -2.80
C GLN A 34 -12.27 6.58 -2.37
N ALA A 35 -12.23 6.98 -1.09
CA ALA A 35 -13.04 8.08 -0.55
C ALA A 35 -12.67 9.45 -1.15
N VAL A 36 -11.41 9.66 -1.53
CA VAL A 36 -10.98 10.86 -2.27
C VAL A 36 -11.57 10.89 -3.70
N GLY A 37 -12.06 9.75 -4.20
CA GLY A 37 -12.77 9.64 -5.48
C GLY A 37 -11.90 9.20 -6.65
N PHE A 38 -10.82 8.45 -6.39
CA PHE A 38 -10.05 7.79 -7.44
C PHE A 38 -10.71 6.48 -7.87
N GLN A 39 -10.66 6.17 -9.16
CA GLN A 39 -11.03 4.86 -9.69
C GLN A 39 -9.83 3.91 -9.57
N VAL A 40 -9.99 2.83 -8.80
CA VAL A 40 -8.93 1.83 -8.60
C VAL A 40 -9.09 0.72 -9.64
N THR A 41 -8.10 0.55 -10.51
CA THR A 41 -8.11 -0.45 -11.58
C THR A 41 -7.54 -1.79 -11.15
N ALA A 42 -6.45 -1.79 -10.38
CA ALA A 42 -5.84 -3.01 -9.87
C ALA A 42 -5.24 -2.80 -8.48
N ILE A 43 -5.24 -3.88 -7.70
CA ILE A 43 -4.54 -3.97 -6.42
C ILE A 43 -3.57 -5.13 -6.51
N ARG A 44 -2.27 -4.84 -6.43
CA ARG A 44 -1.19 -5.84 -6.46
C ARG A 44 -0.45 -5.85 -5.13
N ASP A 45 -0.32 -7.03 -4.55
CA ASP A 45 0.54 -7.23 -3.39
C ASP A 45 1.96 -7.57 -3.86
N VAL A 46 2.91 -6.70 -3.53
CA VAL A 46 4.32 -6.85 -3.87
C VAL A 46 5.17 -7.11 -2.62
N THR A 47 4.57 -7.66 -1.56
CA THR A 47 5.32 -8.04 -0.35
C THR A 47 6.38 -9.09 -0.69
N PRO A 48 7.67 -8.83 -0.40
CA PRO A 48 8.74 -9.73 -0.79
C PRO A 48 8.68 -11.03 0.01
N ILE A 49 8.63 -12.16 -0.70
CA ILE A 49 8.73 -13.50 -0.10
C ILE A 49 10.15 -14.03 -0.39
N PRO A 50 11.01 -14.19 0.64
CA PRO A 50 12.37 -14.67 0.42
C PRO A 50 12.39 -16.20 0.23
N HIS A 51 13.02 -16.67 -0.84
CA HIS A 51 13.31 -18.09 -1.05
C HIS A 51 14.55 -18.52 -0.26
N ASN A 52 14.38 -18.90 1.01
CA ASN A 52 15.46 -19.32 1.92
C ASN A 52 16.67 -18.35 1.93
N GLY A 53 16.39 -17.04 1.96
CA GLY A 53 17.40 -15.98 1.92
C GLY A 53 18.16 -15.79 3.24
N CYS A 54 18.32 -14.55 3.70
CA CYS A 54 19.08 -14.25 4.92
C CYS A 54 18.42 -14.82 6.19
N ARG A 55 19.24 -15.27 7.15
CA ARG A 55 18.77 -15.71 8.46
C ARG A 55 18.02 -14.57 9.19
N PRO A 56 16.76 -14.77 9.62
CA PRO A 56 16.05 -13.79 10.43
C PRO A 56 16.79 -13.46 11.71
N ARG A 57 16.66 -12.21 12.18
CA ARG A 57 17.29 -11.77 13.44
C ARG A 57 16.83 -12.65 14.60
N LYS A 58 17.71 -12.86 15.57
CA LYS A 58 17.41 -13.62 16.81
C LYS A 58 16.11 -13.10 17.42
N ARG A 59 15.17 -14.00 17.72
CA ARG A 59 13.90 -13.67 18.38
C ARG A 59 14.18 -12.86 19.64
N ARG A 60 13.48 -11.72 19.80
CA ARG A 60 13.61 -10.87 20.99
C ARG A 60 13.18 -11.67 22.24
N ARG A 61 13.93 -11.52 23.32
CA ARG A 61 13.59 -12.03 24.66
C ARG A 61 12.91 -10.87 25.38
N VAL A 62 11.61 -10.74 25.21
CA VAL A 62 10.74 -9.86 26.00
C VAL A 62 9.75 -10.79 26.70
#